data_AF-A0A383AA00-F1
#
_entry.id   AF-A0A383AA00-F1
#
_cell.length_a   1.000
_cell.length_b   1.000
_cell.length_c   1.000
_cell.angle_alpha   90.00
_cell.angle_beta   90.00
_cell.angle_gamma   90.00
#
_symmetry.space_group_name_H-M   'P 1'
#
loop_
_entity.id
_entity.type
_entity.pdbx_description
1 polymer ?
#
loop_
_entity_poly.entity_id
_entity_poly.type
_entity_poly.pdbx_seq_one_letter_code
_entity_poly.pdbx_strand_id
1 'polypeptide(L)' 'NAPKQAEICGPVFTPDNKNLFLAIQHPGDDFRKPYTDRATRWPDFNEELPPRSSIVVVTKNDGDVIGG' A
#
# COMPACT_ATOMS: atom_id res chain seq x y z
N ASN A 1 7.38 -5.90 -2.05
CA ASN A 1 6.43 -6.69 -1.22
C ASN A 1 5.35 -5.77 -0.67
N ALA A 2 4.10 -6.25 -0.57
CA ALA A 2 2.97 -5.52 0.01
C ALA A 2 3.01 -5.58 1.55
N PRO A 3 2.20 -4.75 2.25
CA PRO A 3 1.87 -4.99 3.66
C PRO A 3 1.30 -6.41 3.86
N LYS A 4 1.39 -6.94 5.09
CA LYS A 4 0.90 -8.29 5.41
C LYS A 4 -0.58 -8.44 5.04
N GLN A 5 -0.93 -9.57 4.43
CA GLN A 5 -2.28 -9.92 4.01
C GLN A 5 -2.92 -8.81 3.15
N ALA A 6 -2.15 -8.23 2.23
CA ALA A 6 -2.60 -7.23 1.27
C ALA A 6 -2.21 -7.68 -0.15
N GLU A 7 -2.83 -7.10 -1.17
CA GLU A 7 -2.36 -7.18 -2.55
C GLU A 7 -1.99 -5.79 -3.10
N ILE A 8 -1.11 -5.78 -4.10
CA ILE A 8 -0.73 -4.57 -4.86
C ILE A 8 -1.44 -4.64 -6.20
N CYS A 9 -2.10 -3.55 -6.59
CA CYS A 9 -2.93 -3.51 -7.78
C CYS A 9 -3.04 -2.08 -8.34
N GLY A 10 -3.72 -1.94 -9.48
CA GLY A 10 -4.01 -0.65 -10.10
C GLY A 10 -2.77 0.21 -10.42
N PRO A 11 -1.73 -0.33 -11.10
CA PRO A 11 -0.56 0.45 -11.44
C PRO A 11 -0.89 1.54 -12.46
N VAL A 12 -0.49 2.78 -12.15
CA VAL A 12 -0.62 3.91 -13.08
C VAL A 12 0.63 4.79 -12.97
N PHE A 13 1.28 5.03 -14.10
CA PHE A 13 2.38 6.00 -14.18
C PHE A 13 1.85 7.41 -14.38
N THR A 14 2.55 8.41 -13.83
CA THR A 14 2.39 9.80 -14.30
C THR A 14 2.87 9.93 -15.74
N PRO A 15 2.39 10.92 -16.52
CA PRO A 15 2.80 11.09 -17.93
C PRO A 15 4.31 11.25 -18.15
N ASP A 16 5.04 11.73 -17.14
CA ASP A 16 6.49 11.88 -17.16
C ASP A 16 7.27 10.62 -16.68
N ASN A 17 6.56 9.54 -16.33
CA ASN A 17 7.11 8.28 -15.79
C ASN A 17 7.92 8.42 -14.48
N LYS A 18 7.84 9.56 -13.78
CA LYS A 18 8.59 9.78 -12.54
C LYS A 18 7.91 9.25 -11.28
N ASN A 19 6.61 8.98 -11.36
CA ASN A 19 5.82 8.49 -10.24
C ASN A 19 5.00 7.28 -10.70
N LEU A 20 5.02 6.22 -9.90
CA LEU A 20 4.15 5.05 -10.06
C LEU A 20 3.15 5.02 -8.90
N PHE A 21 1.88 5.21 -9.20
CA PHE A 21 0.78 5.06 -8.26
C PHE A 21 0.38 3.59 -8.19
N LEU A 22 0.17 3.09 -6.97
CA LEU A 22 -0.27 1.72 -6.70
C LEU A 22 -1.35 1.75 -5.62
N ALA A 23 -2.35 0.89 -5.76
CA ALA A 23 -3.32 0.62 -4.72
C ALA A 23 -2.87 -0.56 -3.86
N ILE A 24 -2.84 -0.34 -2.55
CA ILE A 24 -2.77 -1.40 -1.55
C ILE A 24 -4.21 -1.77 -1.20
N GLN A 25 -4.64 -2.93 -1.67
CA GLN A 25 -5.97 -3.46 -1.39
C GLN A 25 -5.94 -4.33 -0.14
N HIS A 26 -7.02 -4.18 0.66
CA HIS A 26 -7.41 -5.02 1.80
C HIS A 26 -6.28 -5.39 2.78
N PRO A 27 -5.44 -4.44 3.26
CA PRO A 27 -4.35 -4.79 4.16
C PRO A 27 -4.85 -5.42 5.46
N GLY A 28 -4.22 -6.52 5.86
CA GLY A 28 -4.60 -7.24 7.07
C GLY A 28 -5.89 -8.06 6.93
N ASP A 29 -6.34 -8.36 5.71
CA ASP A 29 -7.54 -9.15 5.50
C ASP A 29 -7.36 -10.57 6.06
N ASP A 30 -8.28 -10.92 6.96
CA ASP A 30 -8.38 -12.24 7.54
C ASP A 30 -9.81 -12.42 8.07
N PHE A 31 -10.66 -13.04 7.27
CA PHE A 31 -12.07 -13.28 7.61
C PHE A 31 -12.27 -14.14 8.88
N ARG A 32 -11.22 -14.81 9.38
CA ARG A 32 -11.28 -15.66 10.58
C ARG A 32 -10.98 -14.90 11.86
N LYS A 33 -10.45 -13.67 11.75
CA LYS A 33 -10.03 -12.88 12.90
C LYS A 33 -10.90 -11.63 13.07
N PRO A 34 -11.17 -11.22 14.32
CA PRO A 34 -11.83 -9.95 14.57
C PRO A 34 -10.93 -8.81 14.14
N TYR A 35 -11.55 -7.66 13.92
CA TYR A 35 -10.85 -6.47 13.47
C TYR A 35 -9.77 -5.95 14.45
N THR A 36 -9.88 -6.29 15.73
CA THR A 36 -8.88 -5.97 16.76
C THR A 36 -7.60 -6.83 16.65
N ASP A 37 -7.63 -7.96 15.95
CA ASP A 37 -6.52 -8.89 15.75
C ASP A 37 -6.14 -8.98 14.26
N ARG A 38 -5.75 -7.85 13.67
CA ARG A 38 -5.26 -7.78 12.28
C ARG A 38 -3.74 -7.91 12.22
N ALA A 39 -3.21 -8.57 11.20
CA ALA A 39 -1.77 -8.82 11.04
C ALA A 39 -0.92 -7.56 10.75
N THR A 40 -1.56 -6.43 10.49
CA THR A 40 -0.94 -5.12 10.27
C THR A 40 -1.84 -4.02 10.80
N ARG A 41 -1.31 -2.79 10.85
CA ARG A 41 -2.03 -1.54 11.14
C ARG A 41 -1.75 -0.48 10.07
N TRP A 42 -1.43 -0.94 8.87
CA TRP A 42 -1.15 -0.08 7.71
C TRP A 42 -2.29 0.90 7.41
N PRO A 43 -2.01 2.15 7.00
CA PRO A 43 -0.68 2.74 6.83
C PRO A 43 -0.12 3.37 8.11
N ASP A 44 -0.97 3.64 9.09
CA ASP A 44 -0.61 4.50 10.24
C ASP A 44 0.23 3.79 11.29
N PHE A 45 0.18 2.46 11.31
CA PHE A 45 0.77 1.60 12.33
C PHE A 45 0.34 1.95 13.77
N ASN A 46 -0.85 2.53 13.90
CA ASN A 46 -1.48 2.83 15.18
C ASN A 46 -2.42 1.68 15.57
N GLU A 47 -2.24 1.12 16.78
CA GLU A 47 -3.02 0.00 17.29
C GLU A 47 -4.51 0.31 17.46
N GLU A 48 -4.85 1.58 17.70
CA GLU A 48 -6.23 2.06 17.86
C GLU A 48 -6.97 2.24 16.53
N LEU A 49 -6.25 2.21 15.40
CA LEU A 49 -6.81 2.48 14.07
C LEU A 49 -6.92 1.23 13.18
N PRO A 50 -7.85 1.24 12.22
CA PRO A 50 -8.02 0.17 11.25
C PRO A 50 -6.83 0.06 10.31
N PRO A 51 -6.52 -1.15 9.83
CA PRO A 51 -5.89 -1.27 8.53
C PRO A 51 -6.77 -0.60 7.46
N ARG A 52 -6.19 0.23 6.61
CA ARG A 52 -6.92 0.96 5.55
C ARG A 52 -6.28 0.74 4.19
N SER A 53 -7.11 0.39 3.21
CA SER A 53 -6.71 0.47 1.80
C SER A 53 -6.16 1.86 1.50
N SER A 54 -5.10 1.93 0.71
CA SER A 54 -4.35 3.18 0.48
C SER A 54 -3.87 3.26 -0.96
N ILE A 55 -3.71 4.48 -1.47
CA ILE A 55 -2.91 4.74 -2.66
C ILE A 55 -1.52 5.16 -2.21
N VAL A 56 -0.49 4.50 -2.74
CA VAL A 56 0.91 4.88 -2.53
C VAL A 56 1.49 5.41 -3.82
N VAL A 57 2.46 6.30 -3.69
CA VAL A 57 3.27 6.80 -4.80
C VAL A 57 4.69 6.30 -4.62
N VAL A 58 5.18 5.57 -5.60
CA VAL A 58 6.58 5.16 -5.67
C VAL A 58 7.33 6.18 -6.50
N THR A 59 8.36 6.77 -5.90
CA THR A 59 9.26 7.76 -6.51
C THR A 59 10.70 7.28 -6.42
N LYS A 60 11.54 7.70 -7.38
CA LYS A 60 12.98 7.50 -7.29
C LYS A 60 13.62 8.64 -6.50
N ASN A 61 14.60 8.34 -5.64
CA ASN A 61 15.22 9.34 -4.76
C ASN A 61 15.92 10.48 -5.54
N ASP A 62 16.40 10.19 -6.75
CA ASP A 62 17.02 11.16 -7.66
C ASP A 62 15.99 11.90 -8.54
N GLY A 63 14.70 11.59 -8.42
CA GLY A 63 13.62 12.21 -9.20
C GLY A 63 13.60 11.84 -10.68
N ASP A 64 14.36 10.81 -11.06
CA ASP A 64 14.39 10.26 -12.42
C ASP A 64 13.25 9.25 -12.64
N VAL A 65 13.11 8.76 -13.88
CA VAL A 65 12.05 7.84 -14.26
C VAL A 65 12.11 6.52 -13.49
N ILE A 66 10.93 5.96 -13.20
CA ILE A 66 10.79 4.66 -12.53
C ILE A 66 11.13 3.53 -13.50
N GLY A 67 11.98 2.59 -13.07
CA GLY A 67 12.28 1.35 -13.82
C GLY A 67 13.31 1.46 -14.94
N GLY A 68 14.00 2.61 -15.05
CA GLY A 68 15.15 2.79 -15.95
C GLY A 68 16.38 1.99 -15.53
#